data_AF-A0A815XIX1-F1
#
_entry.id   AF-A0A815XIX1-F1
#
_cell.length_a   1.000
_cell.length_b   1.000
_cell.length_c   1.000
_cell.angle_alpha   90.00
_cell.angle_beta   90.00
_cell.angle_gamma   90.00
#
_symmetry.space_group_name_H-M   'P 1'
#
loop_
_entity.id
_entity.type
_entity.pdbx_description
1 polymer ?
#
loop_
_entity_poly.entity_id
_entity_poly.type
_entity_poly.pdbx_seq_one_letter_code
_entity_poly.pdbx_strand_id
1 'polypeptide(L)'
;TFNSSNFDIELQRYPYPPYKADNFVLVIQVWFPFLLVMSYIFAAINTVKNIVYEKENGLKVAMTIMGLSSWIHWLSWFTRSLIFLLIADILIAVCYIVKIPLRSGGSMSVIGESDITLVFFFLFSYSITSICFMFLLSTLFDKANSAAAGTGGLWFLVYLPYAFIQPRYETMTRGAKMGTCLLH
;
A
#
# COMPACT_ATOMS: atom_id res chain seq x y z
N THR A 1 50.11 36.14 22.68
CA THR A 1 48.69 36.24 23.11
C THR A 1 47.91 36.94 22.02
N PHE A 2 47.34 36.17 21.08
CA PHE A 2 46.52 36.74 20.00
C PHE A 2 45.16 37.14 20.59
N ASN A 3 44.82 38.42 20.51
CA ASN A 3 43.61 38.99 21.07
C ASN A 3 42.43 38.69 20.13
N SER A 4 41.49 37.85 20.57
CA SER A 4 40.32 37.40 19.80
C SER A 4 39.16 38.40 19.77
N SER A 5 39.32 39.62 20.30
CA SER A 5 38.23 40.58 20.55
C SER A 5 37.85 41.50 19.38
N ASN A 6 38.36 41.27 18.16
CA ASN A 6 38.17 42.17 16.99
C ASN A 6 37.87 41.41 15.68
N PHE A 7 37.11 40.33 15.74
CA PHE A 7 36.59 39.67 14.55
C PHE A 7 35.05 39.78 14.54
N ASP A 8 34.53 40.71 13.74
CA ASP A 8 33.11 40.74 13.41
C ASP A 8 32.83 39.62 12.41
N ILE A 9 32.19 38.56 12.89
CA ILE A 9 31.78 37.41 12.09
C ILE A 9 30.35 37.66 11.62
N GLU A 10 30.19 38.08 10.37
CA GLU A 10 28.88 38.18 9.74
C GLU A 10 28.45 36.83 9.17
N LEU A 11 27.42 36.23 9.76
CA LEU A 11 26.80 34.99 9.28
C LEU A 11 25.72 35.33 8.25
N GLN A 12 26.02 35.17 6.96
CA GLN A 12 25.04 35.31 5.89
C GLN A 12 24.45 33.94 5.51
N ARG A 13 23.12 33.84 5.48
CA ARG A 13 22.42 32.63 4.99
C ARG A 13 22.52 32.56 3.47
N TYR A 14 22.83 31.37 2.94
CA TYR A 14 22.75 31.12 1.51
C TYR A 14 21.30 31.31 1.01
N PRO A 15 21.09 31.99 -0.12
CA PRO A 15 19.76 32.16 -0.69
C PRO A 15 19.22 30.79 -1.12
N TYR A 16 18.06 30.41 -0.58
CA TYR A 16 17.37 29.19 -0.96
C TYR A 16 16.57 29.41 -2.25
N PRO A 17 16.51 28.41 -3.16
CA PRO A 17 15.64 28.50 -4.33
C PRO A 17 14.16 28.66 -3.90
N PRO A 18 13.32 29.28 -4.75
CA PRO A 18 11.91 29.46 -4.45
C PRO A 18 11.23 28.09 -4.32
N TYR A 19 10.68 27.80 -3.14
CA TYR A 19 9.92 26.58 -2.86
C TYR A 19 8.47 26.93 -2.54
N LYS A 20 7.55 26.10 -3.01
CA LYS A 20 6.15 26.17 -2.58
C LYS A 20 6.03 25.41 -1.25
N ALA A 21 5.84 26.14 -0.16
CA ALA A 21 5.65 25.55 1.15
C ALA A 21 4.24 24.98 1.26
N ASP A 22 4.08 23.69 0.97
CA ASP A 22 2.78 23.03 1.05
C ASP A 22 2.80 21.96 2.14
N ASN A 23 2.39 22.36 3.35
CA ASN A 23 2.40 21.49 4.53
C ASN A 23 1.44 20.30 4.38
N PHE A 24 0.49 20.38 3.44
CA PHE A 24 -0.48 19.34 3.17
C PHE A 24 0.15 18.10 2.50
N VAL A 25 1.19 18.28 1.67
CA VAL A 25 1.90 17.17 1.03
C VAL A 25 2.54 16.25 2.08
N LEU A 26 3.13 16.83 3.12
CA LEU A 26 3.75 16.09 4.22
C LEU A 26 2.70 15.29 5.01
N VAL A 27 1.52 15.87 5.23
CA VAL A 27 0.40 15.18 5.88
C VAL A 27 -0.07 14.01 5.00
N ILE A 28 -0.34 14.24 3.71
CA ILE A 28 -0.78 13.18 2.78
C ILE A 28 0.25 12.04 2.72
N GLN A 29 1.54 12.35 2.67
CA GLN A 29 2.59 11.33 2.55
C GLN A 29 2.59 10.33 3.72
N VAL A 30 2.21 10.76 4.92
CA VAL A 30 2.11 9.89 6.10
C VAL A 30 0.80 9.09 6.09
N TRP A 31 -0.32 9.72 5.72
CA TRP A 31 -1.65 9.10 5.83
C TRP A 31 -2.05 8.24 4.61
N PHE A 32 -1.54 8.56 3.43
CA PHE A 32 -1.85 7.85 2.18
C PHE A 32 -1.59 6.33 2.25
N PRO A 33 -0.40 5.84 2.65
CA PRO A 33 -0.15 4.40 2.74
C PRO A 33 -1.03 3.72 3.78
N PHE A 34 -1.32 4.39 4.90
CA PHE A 34 -2.25 3.88 5.91
C PHE A 34 -3.67 3.69 5.34
N LEU A 35 -4.18 4.67 4.60
CA LEU A 35 -5.49 4.60 3.95
C LEU A 35 -5.56 3.49 2.89
N LEU A 36 -4.49 3.29 2.11
CA LEU A 36 -4.43 2.20 1.12
C LEU A 36 -4.49 0.82 1.78
N VAL A 37 -3.69 0.59 2.83
CA VAL A 37 -3.68 -0.68 3.57
C VAL A 37 -5.06 -0.97 4.18
N MET A 38 -5.69 0.06 4.76
CA MET A 38 -7.04 -0.05 5.34
C MET A 38 -8.12 -0.30 4.29
N SER A 39 -7.99 0.25 3.08
CA SER A 39 -8.96 0.01 2.00
C SER A 39 -8.97 -1.46 1.57
N TYR A 40 -7.79 -2.07 1.47
CA TYR A 40 -7.64 -3.43 0.93
C TYR A 40 -7.83 -4.54 1.96
N ILE A 41 -7.86 -4.24 3.26
CA ILE A 41 -7.98 -5.26 4.31
C ILE A 41 -9.25 -6.12 4.16
N PHE A 42 -10.38 -5.48 3.81
CA PHE A 42 -11.64 -6.18 3.61
C PHE A 42 -11.58 -7.10 2.40
N ALA A 43 -10.96 -6.63 1.30
CA ALA A 43 -10.72 -7.44 0.11
C ALA A 43 -9.86 -8.66 0.45
N ALA A 44 -8.76 -8.43 1.19
CA ALA A 44 -7.81 -9.47 1.57
C ALA A 44 -8.47 -10.57 2.40
N ILE A 45 -9.16 -10.20 3.49
CA ILE A 45 -9.79 -11.15 4.41
C ILE A 45 -10.83 -11.98 3.67
N ASN A 46 -11.68 -11.35 2.85
CA ASN A 46 -12.73 -12.07 2.12
C ASN A 46 -12.16 -13.00 1.05
N THR A 47 -11.17 -12.57 0.28
CA THR A 47 -10.56 -13.41 -0.76
C THR A 47 -9.89 -14.63 -0.15
N VAL A 48 -9.06 -14.45 0.88
CA VAL A 48 -8.39 -15.58 1.55
C VAL A 48 -9.38 -16.51 2.23
N LYS A 49 -10.38 -15.96 2.94
CA LYS A 49 -11.43 -16.75 3.59
C LYS A 49 -12.20 -17.60 2.59
N ASN A 50 -12.57 -17.04 1.43
CA ASN A 50 -13.33 -17.78 0.41
C ASN A 50 -12.51 -18.92 -0.21
N ILE A 51 -11.22 -18.70 -0.49
CA ILE A 51 -10.32 -19.74 -1.02
C ILE A 51 -10.16 -20.88 -0.01
N VAL A 52 -9.94 -20.55 1.27
CA VAL A 52 -9.79 -21.56 2.32
C VAL A 52 -11.13 -22.25 2.62
N TYR A 53 -12.25 -21.55 2.53
CA TYR A 53 -13.58 -22.14 2.67
C TYR A 53 -13.88 -23.17 1.56
N GLU A 54 -13.49 -22.88 0.32
CA GLU A 54 -13.59 -23.83 -0.78
C GLU A 54 -12.69 -25.05 -0.57
N LYS A 55 -11.49 -24.83 -0.03
CA LYS A 55 -10.53 -25.87 0.36
C LYS A 55 -11.07 -26.75 1.49
N GLU A 56 -11.68 -26.16 2.52
CA GLU A 56 -12.25 -26.84 3.70
C GLU A 56 -13.41 -27.77 3.32
N ASN A 57 -14.28 -27.34 2.40
CA ASN A 57 -15.41 -28.13 1.92
C ASN A 57 -15.02 -29.16 0.84
N GLY A 58 -13.75 -29.24 0.45
CA GLY A 58 -13.29 -30.16 -0.59
C GLY A 58 -13.84 -29.89 -2.00
N LEU A 59 -14.45 -28.71 -2.21
CA LEU A 59 -15.08 -28.32 -3.48
C LEU A 59 -14.09 -28.33 -4.65
N LYS A 60 -12.85 -27.91 -4.40
CA LYS A 60 -11.76 -27.97 -5.39
C LYS A 60 -11.48 -29.38 -5.89
N VAL A 61 -11.49 -30.37 -4.99
CA VAL A 61 -11.22 -31.78 -5.34
C VAL A 61 -12.42 -32.35 -6.10
N ALA A 62 -13.65 -32.04 -5.67
CA ALA A 62 -14.86 -32.45 -6.38
C ALA A 62 -14.88 -31.96 -7.82
N MET A 63 -14.51 -30.69 -8.08
CA MET A 63 -14.42 -30.13 -9.43
C MET A 63 -13.30 -30.74 -10.27
N THR A 64 -12.19 -31.11 -9.64
CA THR A 64 -11.10 -31.82 -10.33
C THR A 64 -11.53 -33.23 -10.75
N ILE A 65 -12.31 -33.94 -9.92
CA ILE A 65 -12.88 -35.27 -10.26
C ILE A 65 -13.87 -35.18 -11.43
N MET A 66 -14.60 -34.06 -11.54
CA MET A 66 -15.49 -33.78 -12.67
C MET A 66 -14.75 -33.44 -13.98
N GLY A 67 -13.41 -33.46 -13.99
CA GLY A 67 -12.59 -33.27 -15.19
C GLY A 67 -12.07 -31.85 -15.40
N LEU A 68 -12.23 -30.94 -14.44
CA LEU A 68 -11.68 -29.60 -14.53
C LEU A 68 -10.21 -29.54 -14.11
N SER A 69 -9.36 -28.90 -14.91
CA SER A 69 -7.94 -28.73 -14.57
C SER A 69 -7.77 -27.81 -13.35
N SER A 70 -6.93 -28.21 -12.40
CA SER A 70 -6.65 -27.45 -11.17
C SER A 70 -6.10 -26.04 -11.43
N TRP A 71 -5.45 -25.81 -12.58
CA TRP A 71 -4.96 -24.48 -12.99
C TRP A 71 -6.07 -23.48 -13.27
N ILE A 72 -7.21 -23.95 -13.80
CA ILE A 72 -8.36 -23.09 -14.14
C ILE A 72 -8.99 -22.52 -12.86
N HIS A 73 -9.01 -23.30 -11.78
CA HIS A 73 -9.48 -22.82 -10.48
C HIS A 73 -8.63 -21.66 -9.96
N TRP A 74 -7.30 -21.80 -10.00
CA TRP A 74 -6.38 -20.74 -9.58
C TRP A 74 -6.53 -19.48 -10.45
N LEU A 75 -6.67 -19.65 -11.77
CA LEU A 75 -6.87 -18.54 -12.69
C LEU A 75 -8.22 -17.83 -12.47
N SER A 76 -9.27 -18.58 -12.13
CA SER A 76 -10.58 -18.02 -11.78
C SER A 76 -10.50 -17.15 -10.52
N TRP A 77 -9.87 -17.68 -9.46
CA TRP A 77 -9.63 -16.91 -8.23
C TRP A 77 -8.78 -15.67 -8.47
N PHE A 78 -7.76 -15.77 -9.33
CA PHE A 78 -6.90 -14.64 -9.66
C PHE A 78 -7.67 -13.57 -10.41
N THR A 79 -8.39 -13.95 -11.46
CA THR A 79 -9.21 -13.04 -12.27
C THR A 79 -10.29 -12.36 -11.43
N ARG A 80 -11.00 -13.12 -10.58
CA ARG A 80 -12.02 -12.57 -9.68
C ARG A 80 -11.43 -11.55 -8.70
N SER A 81 -10.26 -11.83 -8.13
CA SER A 81 -9.58 -10.94 -7.18
C SER A 81 -9.06 -9.69 -7.88
N LEU A 82 -8.54 -9.83 -9.11
CA LEU A 82 -8.08 -8.73 -9.94
C LEU A 82 -9.22 -7.78 -10.32
N ILE A 83 -10.37 -8.30 -10.74
CA ILE A 83 -11.54 -7.45 -11.06
C ILE A 83 -12.03 -6.71 -9.80
N PHE A 84 -12.08 -7.39 -8.65
CA PHE A 84 -12.52 -6.77 -7.40
C PHE A 84 -11.60 -5.63 -6.96
N LEU A 85 -10.27 -5.83 -7.03
CA LEU A 85 -9.30 -4.80 -6.69
C LEU A 85 -9.24 -3.68 -7.73
N LEU A 86 -9.41 -3.97 -9.03
CA LEU A 86 -9.50 -2.93 -10.05
C LEU A 86 -10.64 -1.95 -9.79
N ILE A 87 -11.80 -2.45 -9.35
CA ILE A 87 -12.93 -1.58 -8.97
C ILE A 87 -12.53 -0.70 -7.77
N ALA A 88 -11.85 -1.25 -6.77
CA ALA A 88 -11.34 -0.48 -5.64
C ALA A 88 -10.29 0.57 -6.08
N ASP A 89 -9.38 0.22 -6.99
CA ASP A 89 -8.34 1.11 -7.53
C ASP A 89 -8.96 2.27 -8.28
N ILE A 90 -10.00 2.02 -9.09
CA ILE A 90 -10.77 3.06 -9.78
C ILE A 90 -11.47 3.96 -8.76
N LEU A 91 -12.09 3.41 -7.72
CA LEU A 91 -12.74 4.22 -6.68
C LEU A 91 -11.73 5.11 -5.92
N ILE A 92 -10.56 4.58 -5.59
CA ILE A 92 -9.48 5.34 -4.94
C ILE A 92 -8.96 6.42 -5.90
N ALA A 93 -8.72 6.08 -7.17
CA ALA A 93 -8.28 7.03 -8.18
C ALA A 93 -9.32 8.15 -8.37
N VAL A 94 -10.60 7.82 -8.48
CA VAL A 94 -11.70 8.81 -8.55
C VAL A 94 -11.75 9.66 -7.29
N CYS A 95 -11.63 9.07 -6.10
CA CYS A 95 -11.57 9.83 -4.84
C CYS A 95 -10.38 10.80 -4.81
N TYR A 96 -9.27 10.43 -5.45
CA TYR A 96 -8.08 11.26 -5.58
C TYR A 96 -8.23 12.41 -6.59
N ILE A 97 -8.96 12.17 -7.68
CA ILE A 97 -9.19 13.13 -8.78
C ILE A 97 -10.32 14.10 -8.42
N VAL A 98 -11.34 13.64 -7.71
CA VAL A 98 -12.47 14.47 -7.28
C VAL A 98 -11.95 15.43 -6.22
N LYS A 99 -11.59 16.63 -6.68
CA LYS A 99 -11.34 17.82 -5.86
C LYS A 99 -12.54 18.00 -4.96
N ILE A 100 -12.40 17.68 -3.67
CA ILE A 100 -13.42 17.97 -2.68
C ILE A 100 -13.48 19.50 -2.60
N PRO A 101 -14.58 20.18 -2.98
CA PRO A 101 -14.67 21.61 -2.79
C PRO A 101 -14.76 21.85 -1.29
N LEU A 102 -13.63 22.20 -0.66
CA LEU A 102 -13.64 22.70 0.69
C LEU A 102 -14.45 24.00 0.68
N ARG A 103 -15.40 24.10 1.62
CA ARG A 103 -16.34 25.22 1.79
C ARG A 103 -15.66 26.59 1.99
N SER A 104 -14.33 26.62 2.05
CA SER A 104 -13.49 27.81 2.09
C SER A 104 -12.65 27.90 0.80
N GLY A 105 -13.26 28.30 -0.32
CA GLY A 105 -12.66 28.97 -1.49
C GLY A 105 -11.40 28.41 -2.18
N GLY A 106 -10.84 27.28 -1.72
CA GLY A 106 -9.58 26.73 -2.18
C GLY A 106 -9.79 25.40 -2.89
N SER A 107 -9.46 25.36 -4.18
CA SER A 107 -9.33 24.10 -4.91
C SER A 107 -7.99 23.47 -4.55
N MET A 108 -7.91 22.81 -3.39
CA MET A 108 -6.69 22.11 -2.99
C MET A 108 -6.60 20.82 -3.80
N SER A 109 -5.81 20.83 -4.87
CA SER A 109 -5.46 19.61 -5.59
C SER A 109 -4.48 18.83 -4.71
N VAL A 110 -4.92 17.70 -4.14
CA VAL A 110 -4.12 16.79 -3.30
C VAL A 110 -2.82 16.39 -4.03
N ILE A 111 -2.83 16.40 -5.37
CA ILE A 111 -1.64 16.67 -6.19
C ILE A 111 -2.03 17.59 -7.34
N GLY A 112 -1.43 18.79 -7.41
CA GLY A 112 -1.72 19.76 -8.47
C GLY A 112 -1.13 19.42 -9.84
N GLU A 113 -0.09 18.59 -9.87
CA GLU A 113 0.82 18.47 -11.02
C GLU A 113 1.20 17.01 -11.36
N SER A 114 0.51 16.00 -10.81
CA SER A 114 0.86 14.59 -11.08
C SER A 114 -0.03 13.99 -12.16
N ASP A 115 0.60 13.29 -13.10
CA ASP A 115 -0.11 12.54 -14.13
C ASP A 115 -0.96 11.43 -13.51
N ILE A 116 -2.25 11.46 -13.82
CA ILE A 116 -3.25 10.46 -13.41
C ILE A 116 -2.83 9.02 -13.77
N THR A 117 -2.16 8.86 -14.91
CA THR A 117 -1.69 7.58 -15.43
C THR A 117 -0.62 6.96 -14.53
N LEU A 118 0.27 7.77 -13.93
CA LEU A 118 1.29 7.29 -13.00
C LEU A 118 0.66 6.75 -11.72
N VAL A 119 -0.33 7.47 -11.17
CA VAL A 119 -1.05 7.04 -9.95
C VAL A 119 -1.80 5.73 -10.21
N PHE A 120 -2.49 5.63 -11.35
CA PHE A 120 -3.18 4.39 -11.73
C PHE A 120 -2.22 3.21 -11.90
N PHE A 121 -1.10 3.41 -12.60
CA PHE A 121 -0.10 2.35 -12.79
C PHE A 121 0.51 1.90 -11.46
N PHE A 122 0.78 2.83 -10.54
CA PHE A 122 1.26 2.53 -9.20
C PHE A 122 0.25 1.68 -8.40
N LEU A 123 -1.03 2.09 -8.37
CA LEU A 123 -2.08 1.33 -7.70
C LEU A 123 -2.27 -0.06 -8.32
N PHE A 124 -2.22 -0.17 -9.65
CA PHE A 124 -2.33 -1.43 -10.36
C PHE A 124 -1.18 -2.40 -10.05
N SER A 125 0.07 -1.90 -10.01
CA SER A 125 1.21 -2.71 -9.60
C SER A 125 1.10 -3.17 -8.14
N TYR A 126 0.56 -2.31 -7.27
CA TYR A 126 0.33 -2.63 -5.88
C TYR A 126 -0.78 -3.68 -5.70
N SER A 127 -1.86 -3.62 -6.47
CA SER A 127 -2.93 -4.60 -6.43
C SER A 127 -2.47 -5.99 -6.91
N ILE A 128 -1.63 -6.08 -7.95
CA ILE A 128 -1.02 -7.36 -8.38
C ILE A 128 -0.20 -7.99 -7.25
N THR A 129 0.69 -7.20 -6.62
CA THR A 129 1.54 -7.69 -5.52
C THR A 129 0.70 -8.15 -4.33
N SER A 130 -0.34 -7.38 -4.00
CA SER A 130 -1.30 -7.71 -2.95
C SER A 130 -2.04 -9.02 -3.22
N ILE A 131 -2.44 -9.28 -4.47
CA ILE A 131 -3.08 -10.56 -4.87
C ILE A 131 -2.12 -11.72 -4.66
N CYS A 132 -0.86 -11.60 -5.10
CA CYS A 132 0.16 -12.62 -4.88
C CYS A 132 0.33 -12.93 -3.39
N PHE A 133 0.35 -11.90 -2.55
CA PHE A 133 0.43 -12.06 -1.10
C PHE A 133 -0.82 -12.74 -0.52
N MET A 134 -2.04 -12.38 -0.95
CA MET A 134 -3.27 -13.07 -0.55
C MET A 134 -3.26 -14.55 -0.93
N PHE A 135 -2.76 -14.89 -2.13
CA PHE A 135 -2.61 -16.29 -2.53
C PHE A 135 -1.61 -17.04 -1.66
N LEU A 136 -0.46 -16.44 -1.35
CA LEU A 136 0.49 -17.00 -0.40
C LEU A 136 -0.18 -17.29 0.95
N LEU A 137 -0.88 -16.31 1.51
CA LEU A 137 -1.61 -16.47 2.78
C LEU A 137 -2.65 -17.58 2.73
N SER A 138 -3.37 -17.73 1.61
CA SER A 138 -4.38 -18.78 1.45
C SER A 138 -3.80 -20.20 1.51
N THR A 139 -2.52 -20.37 1.19
CA THR A 139 -1.85 -21.68 1.26
C THR A 139 -1.43 -22.08 2.67
N LEU A 140 -1.25 -21.11 3.59
CA LEU A 140 -0.78 -21.35 4.96
C LEU A 140 -1.86 -21.85 5.91
N PHE A 141 -3.15 -21.68 5.55
CA PHE A 141 -4.28 -22.01 6.41
C PHE A 141 -5.16 -23.12 5.81
N ASP A 142 -5.71 -23.95 6.70
CA ASP A 142 -6.63 -25.04 6.34
C ASP A 142 -8.09 -24.79 6.74
N LYS A 143 -8.33 -23.90 7.73
CA LYS A 143 -9.68 -23.57 8.23
C LYS A 143 -10.05 -22.13 7.91
N ALA A 144 -11.26 -21.90 7.39
CA ALA A 144 -11.68 -20.58 6.90
C ALA A 144 -11.70 -19.50 7.99
N ASN A 145 -12.16 -19.83 9.20
CA ASN A 145 -12.23 -18.87 10.30
C ASN A 145 -10.84 -18.47 10.82
N SER A 146 -9.91 -19.44 10.88
CA SER A 146 -8.51 -19.19 11.24
C SER A 146 -7.82 -18.36 10.16
N ALA A 147 -8.10 -18.62 8.89
CA ALA A 147 -7.53 -17.87 7.77
C ALA A 147 -7.99 -16.40 7.79
N ALA A 148 -9.26 -16.12 8.10
CA ALA A 148 -9.77 -14.77 8.20
C ALA A 148 -9.07 -13.96 9.32
N ALA A 149 -8.95 -14.55 10.52
CA ALA A 149 -8.26 -13.93 11.64
C ALA A 149 -6.75 -13.77 11.37
N GLY A 150 -6.12 -14.81 10.82
CA GLY A 150 -4.70 -14.81 10.49
C GLY A 150 -4.34 -13.80 9.40
N THR A 151 -5.18 -13.68 8.37
CA THR A 151 -4.99 -12.68 7.30
C THR A 151 -5.06 -11.27 7.84
N GLY A 152 -6.07 -10.95 8.67
CA GLY A 152 -6.16 -9.63 9.30
C GLY A 152 -4.92 -9.31 10.15
N GLY A 153 -4.48 -10.25 10.99
CA GLY A 153 -3.28 -10.09 11.80
C GLY A 153 -2.00 -9.91 10.97
N LEU A 154 -1.78 -10.75 9.95
CA LEU A 154 -0.62 -10.66 9.07
C LEU A 154 -0.62 -9.39 8.23
N TRP A 155 -1.79 -8.90 7.81
CA TRP A 155 -1.93 -7.64 7.09
C TRP A 155 -1.46 -6.45 7.94
N PHE A 156 -1.78 -6.44 9.24
CA PHE A 156 -1.26 -5.42 10.17
C PHE A 156 0.23 -5.59 10.43
N LEU A 157 0.74 -6.82 10.53
CA LEU A 157 2.17 -7.08 10.74
C LEU A 157 3.02 -6.58 9.56
N VAL A 158 2.53 -6.72 8.32
CA VAL A 158 3.19 -6.19 7.11
C VAL A 158 3.27 -4.66 7.11
N TYR A 159 2.34 -3.96 7.77
CA TYR A 159 2.37 -2.51 7.90
C TYR A 159 3.37 -2.00 8.98
N LEU A 160 3.66 -2.80 10.01
CA LEU A 160 4.55 -2.38 11.11
C LEU A 160 5.96 -1.94 10.66
N PRO A 161 6.68 -2.67 9.78
CA PRO A 161 7.97 -2.24 9.28
C PRO A 161 7.94 -0.81 8.73
N TYR A 162 6.92 -0.48 7.93
CA TYR A 162 6.77 0.85 7.34
C TYR A 162 6.73 1.94 8.42
N ALA A 163 5.94 1.75 9.48
CA ALA A 163 5.81 2.70 10.57
C ALA A 163 7.12 2.93 11.34
N PHE A 164 7.93 1.89 11.55
CA PHE A 164 9.21 2.00 12.26
C PHE A 164 10.35 2.55 11.40
N ILE A 165 10.31 2.32 10.09
CA ILE A 165 11.40 2.69 9.17
C ILE A 165 11.26 4.14 8.72
N GLN A 166 10.05 4.67 8.55
CA GLN A 166 9.81 6.04 8.06
C GLN A 166 10.67 7.11 8.77
N PRO A 167 10.79 7.16 10.11
CA PRO A 167 11.64 8.15 10.80
C PRO A 167 13.14 7.83 10.76
N ARG A 168 13.54 6.59 10.46
CA ARG A 168 14.95 6.13 10.48
C ARG A 168 15.55 5.90 9.10
N TYR A 169 14.77 6.09 8.03
CA TYR A 169 15.12 5.73 6.65
C TYR A 169 16.41 6.37 6.15
N GLU A 170 16.73 7.58 6.62
CA GLU A 170 17.95 8.30 6.23
C GLU A 170 19.23 7.70 6.83
N THR A 171 19.12 7.03 7.97
CA THR A 171 20.27 6.48 8.72
C THR A 171 20.56 5.00 8.41
N MET A 172 19.69 4.32 7.64
CA MET A 172 19.82 2.89 7.40
C MET A 172 20.72 2.52 6.21
N THR A 173 21.51 1.46 6.40
CA THR A 173 22.35 0.83 5.37
C THR A 173 21.50 0.25 4.24
N ARG A 174 22.03 0.27 3.00
CA ARG A 174 21.31 -0.19 1.79
C ARG A 174 20.76 -1.62 1.91
N GLY A 175 21.50 -2.53 2.54
CA GLY A 175 21.05 -3.91 2.75
C GLY A 175 19.80 -4.02 3.64
N ALA A 176 19.69 -3.17 4.66
CA ALA A 176 18.50 -3.13 5.50
C ALA A 176 17.29 -2.60 4.73
N LYS A 177 17.47 -1.62 3.84
CA LYS A 177 16.41 -1.14 2.95
C LYS A 177 15.87 -2.26 2.05
N MET A 178 16.77 -3.05 1.45
CA MET A 178 16.36 -4.19 0.61
C MET A 178 15.63 -5.27 1.41
N GLY A 179 16.10 -5.60 2.62
CA GLY A 179 15.43 -6.56 3.49
C GLY A 179 14.02 -6.10 3.90
N THR A 180 13.84 -4.80 4.13
CA THR A 180 12.52 -4.25 4.48
C THR A 180 11.55 -4.19 3.30
N CYS A 181 12.06 -4.10 2.07
CA CYS A 181 11.25 -4.21 0.84
C CYS A 181 10.75 -5.63 0.58
N LEU A 182 11.27 -6.66 1.25
CA LEU A 182 10.78 -8.04 1.10
C LEU A 182 9.60 -8.33 2.04
N LEU A 183 9.47 -7.53 3.10
CA LEU A 183 8.37 -7.57 4.05
C LEU A 183 7.15 -6.75 3.59
N HIS A 184 7.31 -5.90 2.57
CA HIS A 184 6.29 -5.03 1.98
C HIS A 184 6.05 -5.41 0.52
#